data_AF-A0A931MCX0-F1
#
_entry.id   AF-A0A931MCX0-F1
#
_cell.length_a   1.000
_cell.length_b   1.000
_cell.length_c   1.000
_cell.angle_alpha   90.00
_cell.angle_beta   90.00
_cell.angle_gamma   90.00
#
_symmetry.space_group_name_H-M   'P 1'
#
loop_
_entity.id
_entity.type
_entity.pdbx_description
1 polymer ?
#
loop_
_entity_poly.entity_id
_entity_poly.type
_entity_poly.pdbx_seq_one_letter_code
_entity_poly.pdbx_strand_id
1 'polypeptide(L)' 'MAGKTPVSFAESAVSDLEGIQAYYDSEGTAATGRRLIEELVSAIERLVDHPKSGRVVPEFNIEYLRELPWYQLHQRFAAD' A
#
# COMPACT_ATOMS: atom_id res chain seq x y z
N MET A 1 -3.55 -7.21 24.23
CA MET A 1 -2.63 -6.99 23.10
C MET A 1 -3.23 -7.68 21.89
N ALA A 2 -3.71 -6.95 20.88
CA ALA A 2 -4.11 -7.59 19.64
C ALA A 2 -2.86 -8.21 19.00
N GLY A 3 -2.92 -9.49 18.64
CA GLY A 3 -1.79 -10.18 18.01
C GLY A 3 -1.44 -9.54 16.67
N LYS A 4 -0.15 -9.54 16.31
CA LYS A 4 0.32 -9.11 14.98
C LYS A 4 -0.36 -9.94 13.90
N THR A 5 -0.88 -9.28 12.87
CA THR A 5 -1.45 -9.96 11.70
C THR A 5 -0.39 -10.10 10.62
N PRO A 6 -0.02 -11.32 10.19
CA PRO A 6 0.94 -11.46 9.10
C PRO A 6 0.38 -10.87 7.81
N VAL A 7 1.25 -10.22 7.04
CA VAL A 7 0.93 -9.69 5.71
C VAL A 7 1.49 -10.63 4.65
N SER A 8 0.69 -10.90 3.63
CA SER A 8 1.09 -11.63 2.43
C SER A 8 0.57 -10.90 1.20
N PHE A 9 1.34 -10.96 0.11
CA PHE A 9 0.95 -10.38 -1.17
C PHE A 9 0.36 -11.44 -2.09
N ALA A 10 -0.69 -11.08 -2.81
CA ALA A 10 -1.14 -11.86 -3.95
C ALA A 10 -0.11 -11.74 -5.09
N GLU A 11 -0.01 -12.76 -5.95
CA GLU A 11 0.87 -12.72 -7.13
C GLU A 11 0.56 -11.52 -8.04
N SER A 12 -0.74 -11.23 -8.24
CA SER A 12 -1.15 -10.05 -9.02
C SER A 12 -0.66 -8.74 -8.39
N ALA A 13 -0.64 -8.64 -7.06
CA ALA A 13 -0.17 -7.43 -6.38
C ALA A 13 1.35 -7.25 -6.56
N VAL A 14 2.12 -8.33 -6.62
CA VAL A 14 3.56 -8.26 -6.96
C VAL A 14 3.74 -7.79 -8.39
N SER A 15 2.97 -8.35 -9.33
CA SER A 15 2.98 -7.95 -10.75
C SER A 15 2.59 -6.48 -10.94
N ASP A 16 1.64 -5.97 -10.15
CA ASP A 16 1.25 -4.55 -10.16
C ASP A 16 2.42 -3.65 -9.73
N LEU A 17 3.18 -4.03 -8.69
CA LEU A 17 4.38 -3.28 -8.26
C LEU A 17 5.48 -3.30 -9.32
N GLU A 18 5.70 -4.44 -9.98
CA GLU A 18 6.63 -4.56 -11.11
C GLU A 18 6.19 -3.68 -12.29
N GLY A 19 4.90 -3.64 -12.59
CA GLY A 19 4.32 -2.78 -13.62
C GLY A 19 4.51 -1.29 -13.34
N ILE A 20 4.37 -0.87 -12.08
CA ILE A 20 4.68 0.50 -11.65
C ILE A 20 6.17 0.82 -11.92
N GLN A 21 7.09 -0.05 -11.51
CA GLN A 21 8.52 0.18 -11.75
C GLN A 21 8.83 0.25 -13.25
N ALA A 22 8.30 -0.69 -14.03
CA ALA A 22 8.51 -0.74 -15.47
C ALA A 22 8.01 0.52 -16.18
N TYR A 23 6.88 1.07 -15.75
CA TYR A 23 6.38 2.35 -16.25
C TYR A 23 7.38 3.48 -16.01
N TYR A 24 7.83 3.67 -14.76
CA TYR A 24 8.79 4.73 -14.43
C TYR A 24 10.17 4.52 -15.07
N ASP A 25 10.58 3.28 -15.30
CA ASP A 25 11.80 2.96 -16.05
C ASP A 25 11.68 3.42 -17.50
N SER A 26 10.52 3.15 -18.15
CA SER A 26 10.27 3.57 -19.54
C SER A 26 10.22 5.08 -19.72
N GLU A 27 9.82 5.81 -18.66
CA GLU A 27 9.82 7.27 -18.61
C GLU A 27 11.18 7.87 -18.21
N GLY A 28 12.22 7.04 -18.03
CA GLY A 28 13.55 7.50 -17.62
C GLY A 28 13.62 8.04 -16.17
N THR A 29 12.62 7.73 -15.35
CA THR A 29 12.45 8.22 -13.97
C THR A 29 12.39 7.07 -12.95
N ALA A 30 13.21 6.02 -13.18
CA ALA A 30 13.30 4.81 -12.36
C ALA A 30 13.36 5.04 -10.84
N ALA A 31 14.08 6.08 -10.39
CA ALA A 31 14.19 6.42 -8.97
C ALA A 31 12.86 6.85 -8.34
N THR A 32 11.99 7.50 -9.11
CA THR A 32 10.63 7.86 -8.69
C THR A 32 9.78 6.61 -8.48
N GLY A 33 9.85 5.65 -9.41
CA GLY A 33 9.16 4.37 -9.27
C GLY A 33 9.57 3.61 -8.02
N ARG A 34 10.88 3.52 -7.76
CA ARG A 34 11.40 2.86 -6.54
C ARG A 34 10.90 3.52 -5.27
N ARG A 35 10.99 4.86 -5.20
CA ARG A 35 10.49 5.62 -4.04
C ARG A 35 9.00 5.39 -3.80
N LEU A 36 8.19 5.39 -4.87
CA LEU A 36 6.76 5.13 -4.77
C LEU A 36 6.48 3.73 -4.20
N ILE A 37 7.20 2.72 -4.68
CA ILE A 37 7.07 1.35 -4.18
C ILE A 37 7.50 1.24 -2.71
N GLU A 38 8.59 1.89 -2.32
CA GLU A 38 9.04 1.95 -0.92
C GLU A 38 7.99 2.59 0.00
N GLU A 39 7.36 3.68 -0.43
CA GLU A 39 6.27 4.34 0.30
C GLU A 39 5.04 3.42 0.44
N LEU A 40 4.67 2.70 -0.63
CA LEU A 40 3.59 1.70 -0.60
C LEU A 40 3.88 0.54 0.35
N VAL A 41 5.07 -0.06 0.28
CA VAL A 41 5.46 -1.18 1.15
C VAL A 41 5.50 -0.73 2.61
N SER A 42 6.08 0.43 2.90
CA SER A 42 6.13 0.99 4.26
C SER A 42 4.74 1.23 4.85
N ALA A 43 3.78 1.64 4.01
CA ALA A 43 2.39 1.78 4.43
C ALA A 43 1.73 0.43 4.76
N ILE A 44 2.01 -0.59 3.95
CA ILE A 44 1.47 -1.95 4.10
C ILE A 44 2.03 -2.62 5.36
N GLU A 45 3.31 -2.44 5.69
CA GLU A 45 3.92 -3.01 6.89
C GLU A 45 3.20 -2.59 8.20
N ARG A 46 2.62 -1.39 8.24
CA ARG A 46 1.85 -0.90 9.38
C ARG A 46 0.54 -1.67 9.60
N LEU A 47 0.06 -2.40 8.59
CA LEU A 47 -1.13 -3.25 8.71
C LEU A 47 -0.92 -4.44 9.62
N VAL A 48 0.34 -4.82 9.89
CA VAL A 48 0.66 -5.86 10.86
C VAL A 48 0.07 -5.53 12.23
N ASP A 49 0.20 -4.27 12.65
CA ASP A 49 -0.29 -3.78 13.94
C ASP A 49 -1.69 -3.15 13.84
N HIS A 50 -2.09 -2.70 12.65
CA HIS A 50 -3.35 -2.00 12.41
C HIS A 50 -4.14 -2.54 11.20
N PRO A 51 -4.57 -3.81 11.20
CA PRO A 51 -5.15 -4.48 10.03
C PRO A 51 -6.49 -3.88 9.56
N LYS A 52 -7.15 -3.07 10.40
CA LYS A 52 -8.44 -2.41 10.10
C LYS A 52 -8.30 -0.91 9.79
N SER A 53 -7.08 -0.40 9.59
CA SER A 53 -6.83 1.03 9.33
C SER A 53 -7.42 1.50 8.00
N GLY A 54 -7.58 0.60 7.02
CA GLY A 54 -8.26 0.90 5.76
C GLY A 54 -9.78 1.05 5.92
N ARG A 55 -10.36 1.92 5.12
CA ARG A 55 -11.82 2.09 5.04
C ARG A 55 -12.43 0.94 4.24
N VAL A 56 -13.65 0.54 4.59
CA VAL A 56 -14.45 -0.35 3.72
C VAL A 56 -14.72 0.39 2.41
N VAL A 57 -14.50 -0.28 1.28
CA VAL A 57 -14.74 0.30 -0.04
C VAL A 57 -16.25 0.50 -0.23
N PRO A 58 -16.76 1.75 -0.32
CA PRO A 58 -18.20 2.02 -0.34
C PRO A 58 -18.94 1.36 -1.50
N GLU A 59 -18.28 1.24 -2.65
CA GLU A 59 -18.82 0.70 -3.88
C GLU A 59 -19.17 -0.79 -3.76
N PHE A 60 -18.46 -1.52 -2.90
CA PHE A 60 -18.68 -2.95 -2.67
C PHE A 60 -19.38 -3.23 -1.34
N ASN A 61 -19.15 -2.40 -0.32
CA ASN A 61 -19.66 -2.58 1.04
C ASN A 61 -19.36 -3.98 1.63
N ILE A 62 -18.17 -4.51 1.33
CA ILE A 62 -17.68 -5.81 1.80
C ILE A 62 -16.70 -5.58 2.95
N GLU A 63 -16.99 -6.09 4.16
CA GLU A 63 -16.22 -5.78 5.37
C GLU A 63 -14.72 -6.14 5.29
N TYR A 64 -14.40 -7.22 4.58
CA TYR A 64 -13.03 -7.72 4.41
C TYR A 64 -12.31 -7.07 3.22
N LEU A 65 -12.99 -6.28 2.39
CA LEU A 65 -12.38 -5.52 1.30
C LEU A 65 -12.20 -4.06 1.74
N ARG A 66 -10.94 -3.68 1.95
CA ARG A 66 -10.58 -2.36 2.46
C ARG A 66 -9.59 -1.69 1.53
N GLU A 67 -9.70 -0.38 1.43
CA GLU A 67 -8.71 0.44 0.73
C GLU A 67 -7.96 1.35 1.71
N LEU A 68 -6.72 1.64 1.34
CA LEU A 68 -5.87 2.64 1.98
C LEU A 68 -5.61 3.75 0.96
N PRO A 69 -6.44 4.80 0.96
CA PRO A 69 -6.28 5.90 0.01
C PRO A 69 -4.93 6.58 0.17
N TRP A 70 -4.29 6.91 -0.95
CA TRP A 70 -2.97 7.55 -0.99
C TRP A 70 -2.86 8.83 -0.13
N TYR A 71 -3.91 9.66 -0.05
CA TYR A 71 -3.90 10.84 0.82
C TYR A 71 -3.87 10.50 2.32
N GLN A 72 -4.37 9.32 2.72
CA GLN A 72 -4.24 8.83 4.10
C GLN A 72 -2.83 8.31 4.39
N LEU A 73 -2.07 7.95 3.35
CA LEU A 73 -0.64 7.63 3.45
C LEU A 73 0.25 8.87 3.63
N HIS A 74 -0.27 10.09 3.47
CA HIS A 74 0.49 11.31 3.74
C HIS A 74 0.01 12.06 4.99
N GLN A 75 -1.27 11.97 5.35
CA GLN A 75 -1.82 12.67 6.52
C GLN A 75 -1.39 12.10 7.89
N ARG A 76 -0.76 10.92 7.92
CA ARG A 76 -0.15 10.34 9.14
C ARG A 76 1.39 10.30 9.13
N PHE A 77 2.02 10.80 8.06
CA PHE A 77 3.46 10.64 7.81
C PHE A 77 4.19 11.99 7.72
N ALA A 78 3.48 13.10 7.92
CA ALA A 78 4.06 14.44 8.08
C ALA A 78 4.28 14.82 9.56
N ALA A 79 4.22 13.84 10.48
CA ALA A 79 4.29 14.06 11.92
C ALA A 79 5.50 13.42 12.62
N ASP A 80 6.43 12.81 11.87
CA ASP A 80 7.70 12.29 12.38
C ASP A 80 8.88 12.94 11.64
#